data_AF-A0A3D1DGM5-F1
#
_entry.id   AF-A0A3D1DGM5-F1
#
_cell.length_a   1.000
_cell.length_b   1.000
_cell.length_c   1.000
_cell.angle_alpha   90.00
_cell.angle_beta   90.00
_cell.angle_gamma   90.00
#
_symmetry.space_group_name_H-M   'P 1'
#
loop_
_entity.id
_entity.type
_entity.pdbx_description
1 polymer ?
#
loop_
_entity_poly.entity_id
_entity_poly.type
_entity_poly.pdbx_seq_one_letter_code
_entity_poly.pdbx_strand_id
1 'polypeptide(L)'
;MMSMVGLLVLVLVAIDRAREPSSWYWLTGPPRPAPSSPNAADTPGPTSEPVTPELLDAVTVPGEDLAEITDDSVGLRGEESGPYHRILARARDLPQAHLEAVAGDVAFSVLQKQPEHFRGQVVTVSGDLRRLMSFPVRENDEGITELYEALVFTADSGTTPYRIRLTTPPTGLPTGESIDPPTPVRVVGYFFKRDQYIVQQDLRVHAAPLLLAQRIDRRATGAAGATSLPPTAADRLRWAVTLLGLVVAGIAVTLLWTWRARRGDLRFAAEGLKRSTAAPDGAIEALEGIETVDPDEFFRQMGESEDVNQQ
;
A
#
# COMPACT_ATOMS: atom_id res chain seq x y z
N MET A 1 -16.31 20.25 27.85
CA MET A 1 -15.74 20.78 26.59
C MET A 1 -14.21 20.80 26.58
N MET A 2 -13.51 21.19 27.65
CA MET A 2 -12.04 21.24 27.64
C MET A 2 -11.33 19.89 27.37
N SER A 3 -11.90 18.76 27.82
CA SER A 3 -11.31 17.44 27.54
C SER A 3 -11.35 17.04 26.06
N MET A 4 -12.36 17.49 25.32
CA MET A 4 -12.52 17.19 23.89
C MET A 4 -11.55 18.02 23.04
N VAL A 5 -11.29 19.26 23.44
CA VAL A 5 -10.28 20.13 22.82
C VAL A 5 -8.87 19.61 23.10
N GLY A 6 -8.58 19.17 24.32
CA GLY A 6 -7.29 18.56 24.67
C GLY A 6 -7.00 17.29 23.87
N LEU A 7 -8.01 16.44 23.65
CA LEU A 7 -7.88 15.22 22.85
C LEU A 7 -7.68 15.54 21.35
N LEU A 8 -8.36 16.55 20.82
CA LEU A 8 -8.18 17.00 19.43
C LEU A 8 -6.74 17.51 19.20
N VAL A 9 -6.22 18.33 20.11
CA VAL A 9 -4.84 18.84 20.03
C VAL A 9 -3.83 17.70 20.09
N LEU A 10 -4.05 16.71 20.97
CA LEU A 10 -3.18 15.54 21.09
C LEU A 10 -3.18 14.69 19.81
N VAL A 11 -4.34 14.51 19.17
CA VAL A 11 -4.46 13.81 17.88
C VAL A 11 -3.74 14.55 16.76
N LEU A 12 -3.86 15.88 16.69
CA LEU A 12 -3.18 16.67 15.66
C LEU A 12 -1.66 16.64 15.83
N VAL A 13 -1.16 16.71 17.06
CA VAL A 13 0.27 16.56 17.36
C VAL A 13 0.77 15.15 17.00
N ALA A 14 -0.04 14.12 17.24
CA ALA A 14 0.31 12.75 16.86
C ALA A 14 0.34 12.56 15.33
N ILE A 15 -0.60 13.17 14.60
CA ILE A 15 -0.62 13.15 13.13
C ILE A 15 0.60 13.88 12.56
N ASP A 16 0.95 15.04 13.12
CA ASP A 16 2.10 15.83 12.67
C ASP A 16 3.41 15.07 12.92
N ARG A 17 3.56 14.49 14.12
CA ARG A 17 4.72 13.67 14.47
C ARG A 17 4.82 12.40 13.64
N ALA A 18 3.70 11.83 13.18
CA ALA A 18 3.69 10.67 12.28
C ALA A 18 3.99 11.03 10.81
N ARG A 19 4.00 12.31 10.42
CA ARG A 19 4.37 12.75 9.07
C ARG A 19 5.88 12.86 8.87
N GLU A 20 6.66 12.94 9.95
CA GLU A 20 8.11 12.99 9.86
C GLU A 20 8.67 11.62 9.45
N PRO A 21 9.42 11.48 8.33
CA PRO A 21 9.97 10.20 7.90
C PRO A 21 10.85 9.53 8.96
N SER A 22 11.50 10.34 9.82
CA SER A 22 12.35 9.88 10.91
C SER A 22 11.60 9.23 12.07
N SER A 23 10.31 9.55 12.27
CA SER A 23 9.50 8.92 13.32
C SER A 23 9.21 7.45 13.03
N TRP A 24 9.52 6.97 11.83
CA TRP A 24 9.33 5.58 11.39
C TRP A 24 10.62 4.76 11.41
N TYR A 25 11.77 5.37 11.73
CA TYR A 25 13.06 4.66 11.74
C TYR A 25 13.19 3.60 12.83
N TRP A 26 12.35 3.64 13.86
CA TRP A 26 12.27 2.53 14.82
C TRP A 26 11.59 1.29 14.22
N LEU A 27 10.75 1.45 13.19
CA LEU A 27 10.05 0.37 12.50
C LEU A 27 10.83 -0.16 11.29
N THR A 28 11.51 0.73 10.56
CA THR A 28 12.25 0.39 9.32
C THR A 28 13.77 0.32 9.51
N GLY A 29 14.28 0.75 10.66
CA GLY A 29 15.70 1.08 10.85
C GLY A 29 16.06 2.44 10.23
N PRO A 30 17.13 3.12 10.70
CA PRO A 30 17.68 4.25 9.99
C PRO A 30 18.21 3.79 8.61
N PRO A 31 18.13 4.63 7.56
CA PRO A 31 18.71 4.30 6.27
C PRO A 31 20.19 3.99 6.47
N ARG A 32 20.61 2.75 6.15
CA ARG A 32 22.04 2.42 6.21
C ARG A 32 22.75 3.31 5.20
N PRO A 33 23.82 4.03 5.59
CA PRO A 33 24.70 4.61 4.59
C PRO A 33 25.13 3.48 3.64
N ALA A 34 25.05 3.75 2.33
CA ALA A 34 25.47 2.80 1.31
C ALA A 34 26.84 2.22 1.74
N PRO A 35 27.04 0.90 1.72
CA PRO A 35 28.34 0.36 2.02
C PRO A 35 29.31 0.94 1.00
N SER A 36 30.17 1.85 1.45
CA SER A 36 31.42 2.15 0.76
C SER A 36 32.23 0.87 0.80
N SER A 37 31.99 -0.02 -0.16
CA SER A 37 32.70 -1.28 -0.31
C SER A 37 34.19 -0.99 -0.42
N PRO A 38 35.02 -1.43 0.54
CA PRO A 38 36.47 -1.26 0.45
C PRO A 38 37.11 -2.27 -0.52
N ASN A 39 36.31 -3.08 -1.23
CA ASN A 39 36.76 -4.24 -2.01
C ASN A 39 36.33 -4.22 -3.49
N ALA A 40 36.09 -3.05 -4.07
CA ALA A 40 35.77 -2.91 -5.50
C ALA A 40 36.98 -3.16 -6.44
N ALA A 41 38.05 -3.83 -5.99
CA ALA A 41 39.26 -4.02 -6.76
C ALA A 41 39.50 -5.46 -7.27
N ASP A 42 38.82 -6.50 -6.77
CA ASP A 42 39.24 -7.89 -7.07
C ASP A 42 38.10 -8.88 -7.32
N THR A 43 37.10 -8.51 -8.10
CA THR A 43 36.24 -9.51 -8.75
C THR A 43 36.25 -9.26 -10.25
N PRO A 44 36.70 -10.21 -11.09
CA PRO A 44 36.49 -10.09 -12.53
C PRO A 44 34.99 -10.13 -12.77
N GLY A 45 34.41 -8.95 -13.00
CA GLY A 45 33.04 -8.84 -13.49
C GLY A 45 32.91 -9.59 -14.82
N PRO A 46 31.69 -9.96 -15.23
CA PRO A 46 31.48 -10.47 -16.59
C PRO A 46 32.11 -9.44 -17.54
N THR A 47 33.04 -9.90 -18.37
CA THR A 47 33.72 -9.13 -19.41
C THR A 47 32.66 -8.33 -20.17
N SER A 48 32.47 -7.08 -19.75
CA SER A 48 31.52 -6.18 -20.40
C SER A 48 32.22 -5.78 -21.66
N GLU A 49 31.78 -6.30 -22.80
CA GLU A 49 32.32 -5.87 -24.08
C GLU A 49 32.23 -4.34 -24.13
N PRO A 50 33.33 -3.65 -24.47
CA PRO A 50 33.30 -2.20 -24.55
C PRO A 50 32.25 -1.81 -25.60
N VAL A 51 31.33 -0.92 -25.23
CA VAL A 51 30.28 -0.44 -26.13
C VAL A 51 30.94 0.32 -27.28
N THR A 52 31.04 -0.32 -28.43
CA THR A 52 31.54 0.29 -29.67
C THR A 52 30.40 0.93 -30.47
N PRO A 53 30.68 1.93 -31.33
CA PRO A 53 29.67 2.46 -32.25
C PRO A 53 29.03 1.38 -33.13
N GLU A 54 29.82 0.40 -33.60
CA GLU A 54 29.32 -0.72 -34.40
C GLU A 54 28.31 -1.59 -33.63
N LEU A 55 28.56 -1.82 -32.34
CA LEU A 55 27.63 -2.55 -31.47
C LEU A 55 26.33 -1.76 -31.26
N LEU A 56 26.43 -0.45 -31.03
CA LEU A 56 25.27 0.42 -30.91
C LEU A 56 24.43 0.42 -32.19
N ASP A 57 25.06 0.52 -33.36
CA ASP A 57 24.39 0.48 -34.66
C ASP A 57 23.69 -0.88 -34.89
N ALA A 58 24.32 -1.99 -34.50
CA ALA A 58 23.74 -3.32 -34.62
C ALA A 58 22.49 -3.53 -33.74
N VAL A 59 22.47 -2.91 -32.56
CA VAL A 59 21.35 -3.00 -31.62
C VAL A 59 20.26 -1.96 -31.91
N THR A 60 20.60 -0.79 -32.46
CA THR A 60 19.66 0.32 -32.67
C THR A 60 18.53 -0.06 -33.62
N VAL A 61 17.29 0.04 -33.14
CA VAL A 61 16.08 -0.19 -33.95
C VAL A 61 15.96 0.89 -35.03
N PRO A 62 15.69 0.54 -36.30
CA PRO A 62 15.54 1.53 -37.36
C PRO A 62 14.36 2.47 -37.09
N GLY A 63 14.51 3.75 -37.44
CA GLY A 63 13.49 4.76 -37.14
C GLY A 63 12.15 4.49 -37.81
N GLU A 64 12.15 3.87 -38.99
CA GLU A 64 10.96 3.44 -39.72
C GLU A 64 10.12 2.41 -38.94
N ASP A 65 10.77 1.55 -38.15
CA ASP A 65 10.08 0.58 -37.29
C ASP A 65 9.44 1.25 -36.08
N LEU A 66 9.88 2.45 -35.71
CA LEU A 66 9.37 3.17 -34.54
C LEU A 66 8.25 4.16 -34.87
N ALA A 67 8.13 4.55 -36.14
CA ALA A 67 7.29 5.65 -36.61
C ALA A 67 5.79 5.43 -36.36
N GLU A 68 5.30 4.20 -36.57
CA GLU A 68 3.86 3.88 -36.47
C GLU A 68 3.45 3.39 -35.07
N ILE A 69 4.42 3.19 -34.16
CA ILE A 69 4.14 2.73 -32.80
C ILE A 69 3.39 3.82 -32.04
N THR A 70 2.30 3.45 -31.37
CA THR A 70 1.50 4.37 -30.57
C THR A 70 1.23 3.79 -29.19
N ASP A 71 1.63 4.54 -28.15
CA ASP A 71 1.30 4.23 -26.77
C ASP A 71 -0.21 4.25 -26.53
N ASP A 72 -0.64 3.65 -25.43
CA ASP A 72 -2.04 3.69 -24.98
C ASP A 72 -3.07 3.08 -25.93
N SER A 73 -2.61 2.19 -26.82
CA SER A 73 -3.50 1.37 -27.62
C SER A 73 -3.75 0.04 -26.92
N VAL A 74 -4.99 -0.45 -27.01
CA VAL A 74 -5.36 -1.77 -26.49
C VAL A 74 -4.86 -2.83 -27.48
N GLY A 75 -3.83 -3.57 -27.08
CA GLY A 75 -3.23 -4.62 -27.88
C GLY A 75 -2.38 -4.09 -29.05
N LEU A 76 -2.08 -4.97 -30.00
CA LEU A 76 -1.22 -4.67 -31.14
C LEU A 76 -2.06 -4.18 -32.32
N ARG A 77 -1.77 -2.96 -32.81
CA ARG A 77 -2.45 -2.41 -34.00
C ARG A 77 -1.93 -3.08 -35.27
N GLY A 78 -2.72 -3.02 -36.35
CA GLY A 78 -2.31 -3.58 -37.64
C GLY A 78 -1.01 -2.98 -38.18
N GLU A 79 -0.90 -1.65 -38.10
CA GLU A 79 0.30 -0.85 -38.45
C GLU A 79 1.53 -1.27 -37.62
N GLU A 80 1.34 -1.55 -36.33
CA GLU A 80 2.40 -1.95 -35.42
C GLU A 80 2.86 -3.41 -35.60
N SER A 81 2.07 -4.24 -36.29
CA SER A 81 2.32 -5.68 -36.39
C SER A 81 3.64 -6.00 -37.10
N GLY A 82 3.95 -5.28 -38.19
CA GLY A 82 5.21 -5.46 -38.90
C GLY A 82 6.42 -5.13 -38.03
N PRO A 83 6.52 -3.88 -37.53
CA PRO A 83 7.60 -3.48 -36.64
C PRO A 83 7.73 -4.35 -35.38
N TYR A 84 6.62 -4.74 -34.76
CA TYR A 84 6.61 -5.61 -33.60
C TYR A 84 7.32 -6.95 -33.84
N HIS A 85 7.00 -7.62 -34.96
CA HIS A 85 7.66 -8.88 -35.30
C HIS A 85 9.14 -8.68 -35.66
N ARG A 86 9.49 -7.62 -36.41
CA ARG A 86 10.88 -7.30 -36.73
C ARG A 86 11.74 -7.05 -35.49
N ILE A 87 11.22 -6.30 -34.51
CA ILE A 87 11.94 -6.03 -33.26
C ILE A 87 12.05 -7.30 -32.41
N LEU A 88 11.02 -8.16 -32.37
CA LEU A 88 11.10 -9.47 -31.72
C LEU A 88 12.13 -10.39 -32.39
N ALA A 89 12.13 -10.46 -33.71
CA ALA A 89 13.12 -11.24 -34.48
C ALA A 89 14.53 -10.72 -34.22
N ARG A 90 14.71 -9.40 -34.21
CA ARG A 90 15.98 -8.78 -33.84
C ARG A 90 16.42 -9.13 -32.42
N ALA A 91 15.51 -9.08 -31.43
CA ALA A 91 15.82 -9.51 -30.08
C ALA A 91 16.18 -10.99 -30.02
N ARG A 92 15.49 -11.85 -30.78
CA ARG A 92 15.76 -13.30 -30.90
C ARG A 92 17.15 -13.58 -31.48
N ASP A 93 17.54 -12.85 -32.53
CA ASP A 93 18.68 -13.19 -33.37
C ASP A 93 19.99 -12.53 -32.92
N LEU A 94 19.92 -11.40 -32.21
CA LEU A 94 21.11 -10.76 -31.63
C LEU A 94 21.68 -11.59 -30.47
N PRO A 95 23.01 -11.65 -30.30
CA PRO A 95 23.61 -12.21 -29.10
C PRO A 95 23.14 -11.46 -27.85
N GLN A 96 22.72 -12.20 -26.82
CA GLN A 96 22.28 -11.61 -25.54
C GLN A 96 23.31 -10.61 -24.96
N ALA A 97 24.60 -10.93 -25.09
CA ALA A 97 25.69 -10.09 -24.60
C ALA A 97 25.68 -8.68 -25.23
N HIS A 98 25.28 -8.56 -26.50
CA HIS A 98 25.18 -7.28 -27.19
C HIS A 98 24.07 -6.41 -26.59
N LEU A 99 22.90 -7.02 -26.33
CA LEU A 99 21.79 -6.32 -25.67
C LEU A 99 22.19 -5.90 -24.25
N GLU A 100 22.87 -6.79 -23.51
CA GLU A 100 23.32 -6.51 -22.15
C GLU A 100 24.36 -5.40 -22.05
N ALA A 101 25.28 -5.32 -23.02
CA ALA A 101 26.32 -4.29 -23.05
C ALA A 101 25.74 -2.87 -23.18
N VAL A 102 24.62 -2.71 -23.88
CA VAL A 102 23.99 -1.41 -24.12
C VAL A 102 22.77 -1.13 -23.24
N ALA A 103 22.31 -2.12 -22.47
CA ALA A 103 21.08 -2.00 -21.69
C ALA A 103 21.19 -0.94 -20.59
N GLY A 104 20.29 0.04 -20.62
CA GLY A 104 20.14 1.03 -19.55
C GLY A 104 19.29 0.49 -18.39
N ASP A 105 19.59 0.95 -17.17
CA ASP A 105 18.67 0.80 -16.03
C ASP A 105 17.72 2.00 -16.00
N VAL A 106 16.43 1.75 -16.21
CA VAL A 106 15.41 2.80 -16.35
C VAL A 106 14.26 2.52 -15.38
N ALA A 107 14.00 3.50 -14.51
CA ALA A 107 12.91 3.42 -13.53
C ALA A 107 11.54 3.29 -14.21
N PHE A 108 10.64 2.50 -13.60
CA PHE A 108 9.29 2.26 -14.12
C PHE A 108 8.53 3.56 -14.41
N SER A 109 8.62 4.51 -13.48
CA SER A 109 7.91 5.79 -13.60
C SER A 109 8.37 6.65 -14.79
N VAL A 110 9.61 6.47 -15.25
CA VAL A 110 10.16 7.19 -16.40
C VAL A 110 9.59 6.60 -17.70
N LEU A 111 9.62 5.27 -17.85
CA LEU A 111 8.99 4.59 -18.99
C LEU A 111 7.49 4.89 -19.11
N GLN A 112 6.82 5.06 -17.97
CA GLN A 112 5.41 5.44 -17.96
C GLN A 112 5.19 6.91 -18.33
N LYS A 113 6.11 7.84 -18.06
CA LYS A 113 5.88 9.28 -18.30
C LYS A 113 6.49 9.80 -19.58
N GLN A 114 7.51 9.13 -20.10
CA GLN A 114 8.25 9.53 -21.29
C GLN A 114 8.49 8.34 -22.25
N PRO A 115 7.45 7.52 -22.59
CA PRO A 115 7.65 6.30 -23.37
C PRO A 115 8.40 6.53 -24.70
N GLU A 116 8.07 7.61 -25.38
CA GLU A 116 8.56 8.08 -26.67
C GLU A 116 10.06 8.35 -26.67
N HIS A 117 10.65 8.73 -25.53
CA HIS A 117 12.10 8.88 -25.44
C HIS A 117 12.81 7.53 -25.42
N PHE A 118 12.20 6.51 -24.82
CA PHE A 118 12.81 5.19 -24.61
C PHE A 118 12.40 4.16 -25.66
N ARG A 119 11.52 4.52 -26.59
CA ARG A 119 11.03 3.61 -27.63
C ARG A 119 12.19 3.07 -28.47
N GLY A 120 12.25 1.75 -28.59
CA GLY A 120 13.33 1.05 -29.30
C GLY A 120 14.66 1.01 -28.55
N GLN A 121 14.76 1.57 -27.35
CA GLN A 121 15.97 1.46 -26.52
C GLN A 121 15.98 0.14 -25.74
N VAL A 122 17.17 -0.39 -25.51
CA VAL A 122 17.35 -1.59 -24.69
C VAL A 122 17.41 -1.22 -23.22
N VAL A 123 16.57 -1.86 -22.42
CA VAL A 123 16.46 -1.62 -20.98
C VAL A 123 16.63 -2.94 -20.21
N THR A 124 17.17 -2.83 -19.01
CA THR A 124 17.22 -3.92 -18.03
C THR A 124 16.07 -3.78 -17.05
N VAL A 125 15.38 -4.88 -16.76
CA VAL A 125 14.35 -4.98 -15.72
C VAL A 125 14.66 -6.13 -14.79
N SER A 126 14.67 -5.87 -13.48
CA SER A 126 14.83 -6.91 -12.45
C SER A 126 13.63 -6.90 -11.53
N GLY A 127 12.92 -8.03 -11.46
CA GLY A 127 11.71 -8.13 -10.66
C GLY A 127 11.29 -9.58 -10.42
N ASP A 128 10.04 -9.75 -10.01
CA ASP A 128 9.44 -11.03 -9.71
C ASP A 128 8.48 -11.45 -10.82
N LEU A 129 8.76 -12.61 -11.42
CA LEU A 129 7.90 -13.27 -12.38
C LEU A 129 6.67 -13.82 -11.67
N ARG A 130 5.48 -13.38 -12.09
CA ARG A 130 4.19 -13.80 -11.50
C ARG A 130 3.23 -14.47 -12.48
N ARG A 131 3.51 -14.38 -13.78
CA ARG A 131 2.75 -15.06 -14.84
C ARG A 131 3.68 -15.33 -16.01
N LEU A 132 3.54 -16.49 -16.63
CA LEU A 132 4.24 -16.85 -17.85
C LEU A 132 3.38 -17.83 -18.66
N MET A 133 2.94 -17.44 -19.85
CA MET A 133 2.14 -18.31 -20.73
C MET A 133 2.66 -18.24 -22.15
N SER A 134 2.28 -19.22 -22.98
CA SER A 134 2.50 -19.18 -24.41
C SER A 134 1.20 -19.04 -25.18
N PHE A 135 1.30 -18.48 -26.38
CA PHE A 135 0.21 -18.29 -27.31
C PHE A 135 0.69 -18.55 -28.74
N PRO A 136 -0.15 -19.15 -29.60
CA PRO A 136 0.13 -19.20 -31.02
C PRO A 136 0.04 -17.78 -31.62
N VAL A 137 0.92 -17.50 -32.56
CA VAL A 137 0.91 -16.25 -33.34
C VAL A 137 0.39 -16.55 -34.74
N ARG A 138 -0.29 -15.58 -35.35
CA ARG A 138 -0.61 -15.65 -36.77
C ARG A 138 0.67 -15.65 -37.60
N GLU A 139 0.60 -16.24 -38.78
CA GLU A 139 1.67 -16.15 -39.78
C GLU A 139 2.13 -14.69 -39.98
N ASN A 140 3.44 -14.52 -40.04
CA ASN A 140 4.14 -13.25 -40.18
C ASN A 140 5.46 -13.49 -40.93
N ASP A 141 6.03 -12.41 -41.46
CA ASP A 141 7.21 -12.44 -42.32
C ASP A 141 8.49 -12.92 -41.58
N GLU A 142 8.47 -12.93 -40.25
CA GLU A 142 9.61 -13.30 -39.38
C GLU A 142 9.58 -14.76 -38.89
N GLY A 143 8.59 -15.53 -39.35
CA GLY A 143 8.42 -16.95 -39.01
C GLY A 143 8.12 -17.22 -37.54
N ILE A 144 7.59 -16.24 -36.81
CA ILE A 144 7.25 -16.40 -35.38
C ILE A 144 5.93 -17.17 -35.26
N THR A 145 5.98 -18.38 -34.72
CA THR A 145 4.79 -19.24 -34.58
C THR A 145 4.22 -19.27 -33.17
N GLU A 146 5.07 -19.05 -32.17
CA GLU A 146 4.71 -19.06 -30.76
C GLU A 146 5.30 -17.84 -30.04
N LEU A 147 4.53 -17.29 -29.11
CA LEU A 147 4.90 -16.13 -28.33
C LEU A 147 4.66 -16.39 -26.85
N TYR A 148 5.66 -16.09 -26.05
CA TYR A 148 5.58 -16.20 -24.60
C TYR A 148 5.31 -14.81 -24.02
N GLU A 149 4.33 -14.71 -23.12
CA GLU A 149 4.05 -13.51 -22.33
C GLU A 149 4.40 -13.75 -20.87
N ALA A 150 5.26 -12.92 -20.32
CA ALA A 150 5.55 -12.86 -18.90
C ALA A 150 5.06 -11.54 -18.28
N LEU A 151 4.57 -11.63 -17.04
CA LEU A 151 4.32 -10.46 -16.20
C LEU A 151 5.36 -10.43 -15.08
N VAL A 152 6.18 -9.38 -15.09
CA VAL A 152 7.25 -9.15 -14.11
C VAL A 152 6.91 -7.92 -13.28
N PHE A 153 6.97 -8.04 -11.95
CA PHE A 153 6.69 -6.96 -11.03
C PHE A 153 7.97 -6.48 -10.37
N THR A 154 8.17 -5.17 -10.34
CA THR A 154 9.35 -4.55 -9.72
C THR A 154 8.92 -3.85 -8.43
N ALA A 155 9.89 -3.46 -7.60
CA ALA A 155 9.60 -2.76 -6.35
C ALA A 155 8.92 -1.40 -6.59
N ASP A 156 9.24 -0.72 -7.69
CA ASP A 156 8.72 0.61 -8.05
C ASP A 156 7.48 0.57 -8.97
N SER A 157 7.13 -0.58 -9.57
CA SER A 157 5.93 -0.70 -10.42
C SER A 157 4.62 -0.96 -9.67
N GLY A 158 4.69 -1.25 -8.36
CA GLY A 158 3.52 -1.45 -7.52
C GLY A 158 2.64 -2.61 -7.99
N THR A 159 1.41 -2.32 -8.43
CA THR A 159 0.46 -3.32 -8.95
C THR A 159 0.44 -3.40 -10.48
N THR A 160 1.27 -2.62 -11.17
CA THR A 160 1.36 -2.65 -12.63
C THR A 160 2.57 -3.49 -13.02
N PRO A 161 2.41 -4.48 -13.92
CA PRO A 161 3.52 -5.30 -14.37
C PRO A 161 4.34 -4.59 -15.45
N TYR A 162 5.56 -5.05 -15.66
CA TYR A 162 6.18 -5.06 -16.97
C TYR A 162 5.63 -6.26 -17.75
N ARG A 163 5.16 -6.00 -18.97
CA ARG A 163 4.73 -7.05 -19.89
C ARG A 163 5.91 -7.40 -20.78
N ILE A 164 6.38 -8.63 -20.69
CA ILE A 164 7.54 -9.11 -21.45
C ILE A 164 7.04 -10.07 -22.52
N ARG A 165 7.49 -9.87 -23.75
CA ARG A 165 7.23 -10.76 -24.88
C ARG A 165 8.54 -11.30 -25.43
N LEU A 166 8.57 -12.60 -25.67
CA LEU A 166 9.73 -13.29 -26.24
C LEU A 166 9.26 -14.46 -27.12
N THR A 167 10.07 -14.83 -28.10
CA THR A 167 9.80 -15.93 -29.04
C THR A 167 10.51 -17.22 -28.65
N THR A 168 11.54 -17.14 -27.81
CA THR A 168 12.31 -18.31 -27.37
C THR A 168 11.67 -18.90 -26.12
N PRO A 169 11.45 -20.23 -26.06
CA PRO A 169 10.90 -20.87 -24.88
C PRO A 169 11.78 -20.63 -23.64
N PRO A 170 11.24 -20.05 -22.57
CA PRO A 170 12.00 -19.84 -21.33
C PRO A 170 12.33 -21.19 -20.67
N THR A 171 13.62 -21.44 -20.44
CA THR A 171 14.09 -22.68 -19.82
C THR A 171 14.23 -22.53 -18.30
N GLY A 172 13.75 -23.51 -17.53
CA GLY A 172 13.92 -23.54 -16.07
C GLY A 172 13.07 -22.53 -15.28
N LEU A 173 12.09 -21.88 -15.92
CA LEU A 173 11.11 -21.00 -15.27
C LEU A 173 9.74 -21.69 -15.14
N PRO A 174 9.00 -21.46 -14.03
CA PRO A 174 7.64 -21.93 -13.91
C PRO A 174 6.72 -21.22 -14.91
N THR A 175 5.77 -21.96 -15.50
CA THR A 175 4.74 -21.44 -16.40
C THR A 175 3.37 -21.51 -15.74
N GLY A 176 2.46 -20.62 -16.11
CA GLY A 176 1.09 -20.56 -15.60
C GLY A 176 0.52 -19.15 -15.60
N GLU A 177 -0.80 -19.06 -15.42
CA GLU A 177 -1.53 -17.79 -15.26
C GLU A 177 -1.17 -17.06 -13.96
N SER A 178 -0.76 -17.81 -12.94
CA SER A 178 -0.27 -17.32 -11.66
C SER A 178 0.90 -18.19 -11.20
N ILE A 179 2.01 -17.56 -10.83
CA ILE A 179 3.22 -18.20 -10.32
C ILE A 179 3.38 -17.81 -8.85
N ASP A 180 3.26 -18.81 -7.97
CA ASP A 180 3.43 -18.69 -6.53
C ASP A 180 4.27 -19.88 -6.03
N PRO A 181 5.44 -19.65 -5.39
CA PRO A 181 6.02 -18.35 -5.05
C PRO A 181 6.51 -17.55 -6.27
N PRO A 182 6.49 -16.20 -6.21
CA PRO A 182 7.07 -15.37 -7.27
C PRO A 182 8.53 -15.73 -7.50
N THR A 183 8.94 -15.79 -8.77
CA THR A 183 10.31 -16.19 -9.14
C THR A 183 11.14 -14.96 -9.50
N PRO A 184 12.28 -14.69 -8.82
CA PRO A 184 13.11 -13.53 -9.13
C PRO A 184 13.79 -13.72 -10.49
N VAL A 185 13.61 -12.74 -11.37
CA VAL A 185 14.14 -12.74 -12.74
C VAL A 185 14.82 -11.43 -13.09
N ARG A 186 15.66 -11.48 -14.12
CA ARG A 186 16.20 -10.33 -14.85
C ARG A 186 15.86 -10.49 -16.33
N VAL A 187 15.49 -9.39 -16.96
CA VAL A 187 15.13 -9.32 -18.37
C VAL A 187 15.90 -8.17 -19.00
N VAL A 188 16.38 -8.38 -20.22
CA VAL A 188 16.93 -7.34 -21.08
C VAL A 188 16.18 -7.39 -22.39
N GLY A 189 15.68 -6.24 -22.84
CA GLY A 189 14.90 -6.16 -24.06
C GLY A 189 14.62 -4.74 -24.49
N TYR A 190 14.09 -4.61 -25.69
CA TYR A 190 13.67 -3.34 -26.26
C TYR A 190 12.39 -2.86 -25.58
N PHE A 191 12.38 -1.63 -25.09
CA PHE A 191 11.13 -0.99 -24.72
C PHE A 191 10.34 -0.68 -26.00
N PHE A 192 9.16 -1.28 -26.15
CA PHE A 192 8.36 -1.16 -27.36
C PHE A 192 7.31 -0.05 -27.26
N LYS A 193 6.46 -0.09 -26.23
CA LYS A 193 5.45 0.94 -25.95
C LYS A 193 4.87 0.78 -24.55
N ARG A 194 4.03 1.73 -24.14
CA ARG A 194 3.05 1.56 -23.08
C ARG A 194 1.78 0.92 -23.65
N ASP A 195 1.59 -0.36 -23.37
CA ASP A 195 0.48 -1.16 -23.90
C ASP A 195 -0.71 -1.16 -22.93
N GLN A 196 -1.91 -0.94 -23.46
CA GLN A 196 -3.13 -0.98 -22.66
C GLN A 196 -3.70 -2.40 -22.60
N TYR A 197 -4.20 -2.76 -21.43
CA TYR A 197 -4.87 -4.03 -21.19
C TYR A 197 -6.04 -3.86 -20.24
N ILE A 198 -7.01 -4.75 -20.37
CA ILE A 198 -8.18 -4.79 -19.50
C ILE A 198 -7.90 -5.77 -18.38
N VAL A 199 -7.98 -5.28 -17.14
CA VAL A 199 -7.90 -6.15 -15.96
C VAL A 199 -9.28 -6.77 -15.75
N GLN A 200 -9.36 -8.11 -15.76
CA GLN A 200 -10.63 -8.83 -15.64
C GLN A 200 -11.40 -8.48 -14.34
N GLN A 201 -10.68 -8.19 -13.26
CA GLN A 201 -11.29 -7.97 -11.95
C GLN A 201 -12.07 -6.66 -11.84
N ASP A 202 -11.60 -5.56 -12.45
CA ASP A 202 -12.24 -4.24 -12.36
C ASP A 202 -12.79 -3.75 -13.73
N LEU A 203 -12.53 -4.49 -14.81
CA LEU A 203 -12.87 -4.15 -16.19
C LEU A 203 -12.34 -2.78 -16.63
N ARG A 204 -11.32 -2.26 -15.94
CA ARG A 204 -10.69 -0.98 -16.28
C ARG A 204 -9.52 -1.21 -17.21
N VAL A 205 -9.25 -0.18 -17.99
CA VAL A 205 -8.07 -0.10 -18.84
C VAL A 205 -6.90 0.34 -17.98
N HIS A 206 -5.87 -0.50 -17.95
CA HIS A 206 -4.58 -0.22 -17.33
C HIS A 206 -3.52 -0.15 -18.42
N ALA A 207 -2.43 0.55 -18.14
CA ALA A 207 -1.35 0.77 -19.10
C ALA A 207 -0.01 0.33 -18.48
N ALA A 208 0.73 -0.52 -19.19
CA ALA A 208 1.97 -1.12 -18.70
C ALA A 208 3.10 -1.02 -19.75
N PRO A 209 4.37 -0.89 -19.33
CA PRO A 209 5.53 -1.04 -20.21
C PRO A 209 5.53 -2.42 -20.88
N LEU A 210 5.64 -2.44 -22.20
CA LEU A 210 5.82 -3.65 -23.00
C LEU A 210 7.27 -3.74 -23.49
N LEU A 211 7.95 -4.83 -23.15
CA LEU A 211 9.31 -5.11 -23.57
C LEU A 211 9.36 -6.32 -24.50
N LEU A 212 10.20 -6.23 -25.53
CA LEU A 212 10.50 -7.32 -26.46
C LEU A 212 11.90 -7.84 -26.16
N ALA A 213 11.98 -9.05 -25.63
CA ALA A 213 13.20 -9.62 -25.07
C ALA A 213 13.59 -10.93 -25.77
N GLN A 214 14.87 -11.26 -25.73
CA GLN A 214 15.35 -12.57 -26.21
C GLN A 214 14.99 -13.69 -25.24
N ARG A 215 15.26 -13.46 -23.95
CA ARG A 215 15.12 -14.45 -22.88
C ARG A 215 14.84 -13.79 -21.52
N ILE A 216 14.48 -14.62 -20.55
CA ILE A 216 14.30 -14.24 -19.15
C ILE A 216 15.25 -15.08 -18.31
N ASP A 217 16.13 -14.42 -17.57
CA ASP A 217 17.13 -15.09 -16.75
C ASP A 217 16.67 -15.15 -15.30
N ARG A 218 16.75 -16.34 -14.69
CA ARG A 218 16.49 -16.49 -13.26
C ARG A 218 17.60 -15.81 -12.48
N ARG A 219 17.27 -14.89 -11.57
CA ARG A 219 18.27 -14.34 -10.65
C ARG A 219 18.54 -15.38 -9.57
N ALA A 220 19.82 -15.67 -9.35
CA ALA A 220 20.22 -16.45 -8.18
C ALA A 220 19.73 -15.71 -6.94
N THR A 221 18.90 -16.37 -6.14
CA THR A 221 18.50 -15.87 -4.83
C THR A 221 19.73 -15.93 -3.92
N GLY A 222 20.64 -14.96 -4.06
CA GLY A 222 21.60 -14.68 -3.00
C GLY A 222 20.79 -14.45 -1.74
N ALA A 223 21.13 -15.14 -0.65
CA ALA A 223 20.54 -14.90 0.67
C ALA A 223 20.89 -13.47 1.12
N ALA A 224 20.17 -12.49 0.59
CA ALA A 224 20.30 -11.08 0.87
C ALA A 224 18.89 -10.52 0.93
N GLY A 225 18.37 -10.46 2.16
CA GLY A 225 17.20 -9.69 2.57
C GLY A 225 15.98 -9.84 1.67
N ALA A 226 15.06 -10.73 2.04
CA ALA A 226 13.69 -10.70 1.56
C ALA A 226 13.13 -9.28 1.71
N THR A 227 13.21 -8.50 0.64
CA THR A 227 12.47 -7.27 0.51
C THR A 227 11.07 -7.76 0.18
N SER A 228 10.25 -7.93 1.22
CA SER A 228 8.85 -8.23 1.04
C SER A 228 8.25 -7.15 0.17
N LEU A 229 7.66 -7.56 -0.95
CA LEU A 229 6.84 -6.69 -1.78
C LEU A 229 5.82 -5.98 -0.87
N PRO A 230 5.52 -4.69 -1.11
CA PRO A 230 4.57 -3.96 -0.28
C PRO A 230 3.22 -4.69 -0.27
N PRO A 231 2.55 -4.76 0.90
CA PRO A 231 1.31 -5.51 1.05
C PRO A 231 0.28 -5.08 0.01
N THR A 232 -0.30 -6.08 -0.65
CA THR A 232 -1.36 -5.94 -1.65
C THR A 232 -2.53 -5.11 -1.09
N ALA A 233 -3.37 -4.53 -1.96
CA ALA A 233 -4.55 -3.76 -1.53
C ALA A 233 -5.45 -4.54 -0.55
N ALA A 234 -5.52 -5.87 -0.69
CA ALA A 234 -6.22 -6.76 0.23
C ALA A 234 -5.59 -6.81 1.64
N ASP A 235 -4.27 -6.80 1.73
CA ASP A 235 -3.56 -6.79 3.02
C ASP A 235 -3.72 -5.44 3.72
N ARG A 236 -3.63 -4.32 2.97
CA ARG A 236 -3.90 -2.98 3.52
C ARG A 236 -5.31 -2.87 4.10
N LEU A 237 -6.31 -3.48 3.44
CA LEU A 237 -7.68 -3.51 3.95
C LEU A 237 -7.81 -4.33 5.24
N ARG A 238 -7.12 -5.48 5.34
CA ARG A 238 -7.09 -6.29 6.57
C ARG A 238 -6.50 -5.52 7.74
N TRP A 239 -5.40 -4.79 7.52
CA TRP A 239 -4.77 -3.94 8.54
C TRP A 239 -5.65 -2.74 8.94
N ALA A 240 -6.37 -2.13 8.00
CA ALA A 240 -7.30 -1.05 8.29
C ALA A 240 -8.48 -1.54 9.17
N VAL A 241 -9.01 -2.73 8.88
CA VAL A 241 -10.11 -3.34 9.65
C VAL A 241 -9.67 -3.72 11.06
N THR A 242 -8.45 -4.26 11.24
CA THR A 242 -7.93 -4.61 12.57
C THR A 242 -7.68 -3.38 13.44
N LEU A 243 -7.12 -2.31 12.87
CA LEU A 243 -6.95 -1.04 13.58
C LEU A 243 -8.29 -0.40 13.95
N LEU A 244 -9.26 -0.41 13.04
CA LEU A 244 -10.61 0.07 13.32
C LEU A 244 -11.25 -0.75 14.45
N GLY A 245 -11.12 -2.07 14.42
CA GLY A 245 -11.60 -2.96 15.48
C GLY A 245 -11.00 -2.64 16.85
N LEU A 246 -9.69 -2.36 16.92
CA LEU A 246 -9.01 -1.95 18.15
C LEU A 246 -9.53 -0.61 18.70
N VAL A 247 -9.77 0.37 17.81
CA VAL A 247 -10.33 1.67 18.21
C VAL A 247 -11.74 1.49 18.76
N VAL A 248 -12.60 0.73 18.08
CA VAL A 248 -13.96 0.45 18.56
C VAL A 248 -13.94 -0.29 19.90
N ALA A 249 -13.06 -1.28 20.06
CA ALA A 249 -12.89 -2.00 21.32
C ALA A 249 -12.46 -1.06 22.47
N GLY A 250 -11.52 -0.15 22.22
CA GLY A 250 -11.10 0.85 23.20
C GLY A 250 -12.24 1.79 23.62
N ILE A 251 -13.05 2.24 22.67
CA ILE A 251 -14.25 3.05 22.95
C ILE A 251 -15.26 2.26 23.79
N ALA A 252 -15.51 0.99 23.45
CA ALA A 252 -16.42 0.14 24.21
C ALA A 252 -15.95 -0.08 25.66
N VAL A 253 -14.65 -0.32 25.86
CA VAL A 253 -14.07 -0.49 27.21
C VAL A 253 -14.18 0.79 28.03
N THR A 254 -13.90 1.96 27.45
CA THR A 254 -14.02 3.25 28.15
C THR A 254 -15.48 3.57 28.51
N LEU A 255 -16.43 3.31 27.61
CA LEU A 255 -17.86 3.44 27.90
C LEU A 255 -18.31 2.48 29.00
N LEU A 256 -17.87 1.22 28.97
CA LEU A 256 -18.19 0.24 30.00
C LEU A 256 -17.62 0.64 31.36
N TRP A 257 -16.38 1.14 31.39
CA TRP A 257 -15.72 1.55 32.63
C TRP A 257 -16.37 2.79 33.25
N THR A 258 -16.69 3.80 32.43
CA THR A 258 -17.40 5.01 32.88
C THR A 258 -18.82 4.70 33.37
N TRP A 259 -19.54 3.81 32.67
CA TRP A 259 -20.84 3.32 33.13
C TRP A 259 -20.75 2.60 34.47
N ARG A 260 -19.74 1.72 34.64
CA ARG A 260 -19.52 1.00 35.90
C ARG A 260 -19.18 1.94 37.06
N ALA A 261 -18.34 2.96 36.83
CA ALA A 261 -18.00 3.97 37.82
C ALA A 261 -19.24 4.76 38.27
N ARG A 262 -20.05 5.26 37.32
CA ARG A 262 -21.31 5.97 37.62
C ARG A 262 -22.32 5.11 38.39
N ARG A 263 -22.39 3.82 38.09
CA ARG A 263 -23.28 2.89 38.80
C ARG A 263 -22.82 2.62 40.24
N GLY A 264 -21.52 2.73 40.51
CA GLY A 264 -20.95 2.72 41.86
C GLY A 264 -21.33 3.96 42.65
N ASP A 265 -21.18 5.15 42.04
CA ASP A 265 -21.48 6.44 42.70
C ASP A 265 -22.94 6.56 43.13
N LEU A 266 -23.88 6.01 42.37
CA LEU A 266 -25.30 6.00 42.76
C LEU A 266 -25.57 5.19 44.04
N ARG A 267 -24.77 4.16 44.32
CA ARG A 267 -24.91 3.36 45.56
C ARG A 267 -24.35 4.12 46.76
N PHE A 268 -23.20 4.79 46.59
CA PHE A 268 -22.62 5.63 47.63
C PHE A 268 -23.48 6.85 47.95
N ALA A 269 -24.11 7.47 46.94
CA ALA A 269 -25.06 8.57 47.16
C ALA A 269 -26.30 8.11 47.95
N ALA A 270 -26.83 6.92 47.65
CA ALA A 270 -27.99 6.36 48.35
C ALA A 270 -27.68 5.97 49.81
N GLU A 271 -26.50 5.41 50.08
CA GLU A 271 -26.06 5.08 51.44
C GLU A 271 -25.64 6.31 52.25
N GLY A 272 -24.99 7.29 51.60
CA GLY A 272 -24.61 8.56 52.19
C GLY A 272 -25.82 9.39 52.62
N LEU A 273 -26.84 9.48 51.77
CA LEU A 273 -28.09 10.17 52.12
C LEU A 273 -28.76 9.51 53.33
N LYS A 274 -28.90 8.17 53.31
CA LYS A 274 -29.49 7.41 54.43
C LYS A 274 -28.79 7.68 55.75
N ARG A 275 -27.46 7.82 55.76
CA ARG A 275 -26.68 8.10 56.97
C ARG A 275 -26.81 9.56 57.44
N SER A 276 -26.97 10.51 56.51
CA SER A 276 -27.19 11.93 56.86
C SER A 276 -28.63 12.28 57.24
N THR A 277 -29.62 11.51 56.76
CA THR A 277 -31.05 11.72 57.08
C THR A 277 -31.58 10.73 58.12
N ALA A 278 -30.77 9.78 58.58
CA ALA A 278 -31.14 8.96 59.72
C ALA A 278 -31.16 9.86 60.95
N ALA A 279 -32.32 9.92 61.61
CA ALA A 279 -32.43 10.59 62.90
C ALA A 279 -31.46 9.92 63.88
N PRO A 280 -30.67 10.69 64.65
CA PRO A 280 -29.79 10.11 65.66
C PRO A 280 -30.61 9.29 66.67
N ASP A 281 -30.06 8.17 67.11
CA ASP A 281 -30.74 7.30 68.09
C ASP A 281 -31.13 8.12 69.33
N GLY A 282 -32.41 8.08 69.70
CA GLY A 282 -32.99 8.88 70.79
C GLY A 282 -33.63 10.23 70.38
N ALA A 283 -33.56 10.63 69.10
CA ALA A 283 -34.21 11.87 68.63
C ALA A 283 -35.74 11.83 68.74
N ILE A 284 -36.35 10.64 68.68
CA ILE A 284 -37.80 10.47 68.87
C ILE A 284 -38.16 10.49 70.36
N GLU A 285 -37.33 9.91 71.24
CA GLU A 285 -37.51 9.97 72.70
C GLU A 285 -37.31 11.39 73.26
N ALA A 286 -36.44 12.20 72.64
CA ALA A 286 -36.26 13.61 72.99
C ALA A 286 -37.50 14.49 72.69
N LEU A 287 -38.43 14.01 71.87
CA LEU A 287 -39.67 14.70 71.50
C LEU A 287 -40.87 14.27 72.36
N GLU A 288 -40.74 13.22 73.18
CA GLU A 288 -41.86 12.62 73.94
C GLU A 288 -42.37 13.50 75.10
N GLY A 289 -41.63 14.57 75.46
CA GLY A 289 -42.02 15.55 76.48
C GLY A 289 -42.30 16.96 75.95
N ILE A 290 -42.30 17.17 74.63
CA ILE A 290 -42.60 18.48 74.05
C ILE A 290 -44.11 18.58 73.84
N GLU A 291 -44.73 19.53 74.52
CA GLU A 291 -46.15 19.83 74.37
C GLU A 291 -46.44 20.24 72.92
N THR A 292 -47.12 19.35 72.18
CA THR A 292 -47.53 19.60 70.80
C THR A 292 -48.73 20.54 70.83
N VAL A 293 -48.50 21.82 70.55
CA VAL A 293 -49.58 22.78 70.34
C VAL A 293 -50.20 22.50 68.96
N ASP A 294 -51.51 22.30 68.93
CA ASP A 294 -52.26 22.17 67.68
C ASP A 294 -52.13 23.48 66.88
N PRO A 295 -51.62 23.46 65.63
CA PRO A 295 -51.48 24.66 64.82
C PRO A 295 -52.78 25.47 64.73
N ASP A 296 -53.93 24.79 64.65
CA ASP A 296 -55.24 25.45 64.53
C ASP A 296 -55.59 26.23 65.80
N GLU A 297 -55.18 25.73 66.98
CA GLU A 297 -55.38 26.41 68.26
C GLU A 297 -54.46 27.64 68.40
N PHE A 298 -53.22 27.54 67.95
CA PHE A 298 -52.28 28.67 67.91
C PHE A 298 -52.76 29.80 67.00
N PHE A 299 -53.25 29.48 65.80
CA PHE A 299 -53.79 30.48 64.88
C PHE A 299 -55.06 31.14 65.42
N ARG A 300 -55.90 30.38 66.13
CA ARG A 300 -57.10 30.91 66.78
C ARG A 300 -56.76 31.87 67.93
N GLN A 301 -55.75 31.56 68.73
CA GLN A 301 -55.26 32.44 69.81
C GLN A 301 -54.68 33.77 69.27
N MET A 302 -54.00 33.73 68.13
CA MET A 302 -53.54 34.96 67.45
C MET A 302 -54.72 35.80 66.93
N GLY A 303 -55.78 35.18 66.40
CA GLY A 303 -56.98 35.92 65.97
C GLY A 303 -57.70 36.62 67.14
N GLU A 304 -57.82 35.96 68.29
CA GLU A 304 -58.52 36.50 69.46
C GLU A 304 -57.72 37.63 70.18
N SER A 305 -56.40 37.71 70.00
CA SER A 305 -55.56 38.77 70.60
C SER A 305 -55.49 40.05 69.77
N GLU A 306 -55.91 40.03 68.49
CA GLU A 306 -56.00 41.21 67.63
C GLU A 306 -57.28 42.04 67.88
N ASP A 307 -58.38 41.39 68.30
CA ASP A 307 -59.67 42.06 68.57
C ASP A 307 -59.72 42.78 69.94
N VAL A 308 -58.83 42.45 70.88
CA VAL A 308 -58.78 43.06 72.23
C VAL A 308 -58.08 44.44 72.22
N ASN A 309 -57.41 44.82 71.13
CA ASN A 309 -56.64 46.07 71.05
C ASN A 309 -57.33 47.19 70.23
N GLN A 310 -58.63 47.05 69.93
CA GLN A 310 -59.43 48.04 69.20
C GLN A 310 -60.67 48.59 69.96
N GLN A 311 -60.70 48.51 71.29
CA GLN A 311 -61.71 49.21 72.12
C GLN A 311 -61.07 50.27 73.03
#